data_AF-A3KNM4-F1
#
_entry.id   AF-A3KNM4-F1
#
_cell.length_a   1.000
_cell.length_b   1.000
_cell.length_c   1.000
_cell.angle_alpha   90.00
_cell.angle_beta   90.00
_cell.angle_gamma   90.00
#
_symmetry.space_group_name_H-M   'P 1'
#
loop_
_entity.id
_entity.type
_entity.pdbx_description
1 polymer ?
#
loop_
_entity_poly.entity_id
_entity_poly.type
_entity_poly.pdbx_seq_one_letter_code
_entity_poly.pdbx_strand_id
1 'polypeptide(L)'
;MANTEHDELASLLRETNEAEQSLTDQEAITETVEENTTIASSFGDGTFLWDEDPLSGYTPSCEDTRIMEDKISRIEKQLQYLLSKADEFQTQLVWSRNCVQDYGFGNIIPMFLETCQPFFSLLESTARNSNPFCPPQSSNIRMQLLQFSQQLCSRLEQLVLLFASFSFCSLEESDPLSVSHFSIGQCQIDNMKVSIFRYCCPTPFLASSLTGLYKRMRWNVEREIEGEGDGKTYDSAEFYFLCCEDVIEAADDQNEDRSSEGESTETDSESKVSRIWSIGRWVQTYPDPNTEDIIDWVLCSLPCGQYKQLLCLGNEEPSSCTATDCLLGALLSQETHGTFSIIK
;
A
#
# COMPACT_ATOMS: atom_id res chain seq x y z
N MET A 1 15.32 -1.62 29.60
CA MET A 1 15.60 -2.64 28.56
C MET A 1 15.11 -2.18 27.19
N ALA A 2 13.92 -1.54 27.08
CA ALA A 2 13.38 -1.00 25.82
C ALA A 2 14.34 -0.12 24.98
N ASN A 3 15.15 0.75 25.60
CA ASN A 3 16.03 1.64 24.83
C ASN A 3 17.18 0.91 24.12
N THR A 4 17.70 -0.16 24.72
CA THR A 4 18.81 -0.92 24.13
C THR A 4 18.34 -1.77 22.95
N GLU A 5 17.10 -2.26 23.00
CA GLU A 5 16.49 -3.04 21.90
C GLU A 5 16.09 -2.14 20.72
N HIS A 6 15.66 -0.90 20.99
CA HIS A 6 15.40 0.09 19.94
C HIS A 6 16.67 0.46 19.17
N ASP A 7 17.82 0.58 19.84
CA ASP A 7 19.09 0.89 19.20
C ASP A 7 19.57 -0.25 18.27
N GLU A 8 19.33 -1.52 18.65
CA GLU A 8 19.66 -2.68 17.82
C GLU A 8 18.77 -2.77 16.57
N LEU A 9 17.46 -2.49 16.74
CA LEU A 9 16.48 -2.37 15.66
C LEU A 9 16.86 -1.27 14.65
N ALA A 10 17.20 -0.08 15.15
CA ALA A 10 17.62 1.03 14.31
C ALA A 10 18.92 0.72 13.57
N SER A 11 19.87 -0.01 14.19
CA SER A 11 21.13 -0.41 13.55
C SER A 11 20.90 -1.40 12.41
N LEU A 12 20.08 -2.44 12.60
CA LEU A 12 19.75 -3.43 11.56
C LEU A 12 19.00 -2.80 10.38
N LEU A 13 18.10 -1.84 10.64
CA LEU A 13 17.40 -1.08 9.60
C LEU A 13 18.34 -0.13 8.86
N ARG A 14 19.34 0.44 9.55
CA ARG A 14 20.31 1.32 8.90
C ARG A 14 21.26 0.54 7.98
N GLU A 15 21.71 -0.64 8.39
CA GLU A 15 22.54 -1.52 7.56
C GLU A 15 21.83 -1.94 6.26
N THR A 16 20.49 -2.08 6.29
CA THR A 16 19.70 -2.38 5.08
C THR A 16 19.54 -1.16 4.18
N ASN A 17 19.31 0.04 4.74
CA ASN A 17 19.26 1.29 3.95
C ASN A 17 20.62 1.63 3.32
N GLU A 18 21.74 1.35 4.01
CA GLU A 18 23.09 1.50 3.46
C GLU A 18 23.34 0.51 2.30
N ALA A 19 22.73 -0.69 2.35
CA ALA A 19 22.76 -1.65 1.24
C ALA A 19 21.90 -1.23 0.04
N GLU A 20 20.84 -0.43 0.24
CA GLU A 20 20.09 0.20 -0.86
C GLU A 20 20.88 1.34 -1.53
N GLN A 21 21.60 2.16 -0.76
CA GLN A 21 22.48 3.19 -1.34
C GLN A 21 23.60 2.56 -2.17
N SER A 22 24.16 1.43 -1.72
CA SER A 22 25.10 0.64 -2.51
C SER A 22 24.49 0.11 -3.81
N LEU A 23 23.17 -0.11 -3.89
CA LEU A 23 22.50 -0.56 -5.11
C LEU A 23 22.36 0.59 -6.12
N THR A 24 21.95 1.77 -5.64
CA THR A 24 21.86 2.97 -6.49
C THR A 24 23.22 3.42 -6.99
N ASP A 25 24.28 3.23 -6.20
CA ASP A 25 25.63 3.67 -6.57
C ASP A 25 26.40 2.64 -7.44
N GLN A 26 26.15 1.32 -7.29
CA GLN A 26 26.84 0.32 -8.12
C GLN A 26 26.30 0.22 -9.55
N GLU A 27 25.01 0.51 -9.79
CA GLU A 27 24.45 0.51 -11.15
C GLU A 27 24.79 1.80 -11.93
N ALA A 28 25.23 2.86 -11.25
CA ALA A 28 25.62 4.13 -11.88
C ALA A 28 27.08 4.18 -12.38
N ILE A 29 27.94 3.21 -12.03
CA ILE A 29 29.40 3.30 -12.31
C ILE A 29 29.84 2.51 -13.55
N THR A 30 28.95 1.82 -14.26
CA THR A 30 29.30 1.16 -15.53
C THR A 30 28.90 1.95 -16.78
N GLU A 31 29.29 3.23 -16.89
CA GLU A 31 29.38 3.89 -18.20
C GLU A 31 30.30 5.13 -18.18
N THR A 32 31.59 4.93 -17.88
CA THR A 32 32.63 5.93 -18.17
C THR A 32 33.87 5.24 -18.76
N VAL A 33 33.81 4.84 -20.03
CA VAL A 33 35.02 4.54 -20.82
C VAL A 33 34.90 5.16 -22.21
N GLU A 34 35.49 6.35 -22.29
CA GLU A 34 36.27 6.97 -23.37
C GLU A 34 35.90 6.76 -24.85
N GLU A 35 35.51 7.88 -25.45
CA GLU A 35 35.83 8.35 -26.80
C GLU A 35 37.18 7.87 -27.37
N ASN A 36 37.13 7.43 -28.63
CA ASN A 36 38.01 7.79 -29.76
C ASN A 36 38.40 6.56 -30.60
N THR A 37 37.81 6.40 -31.79
CA THR A 37 38.51 6.69 -33.06
C THR A 37 37.60 6.49 -34.28
N THR A 38 37.48 7.56 -35.04
CA THR A 38 37.15 7.60 -36.47
C THR A 38 38.08 6.70 -37.29
N ILE A 39 37.52 5.83 -38.14
CA ILE A 39 38.00 5.53 -39.51
C ILE A 39 36.78 5.06 -40.32
N ALA A 40 36.59 5.73 -41.45
CA ALA A 40 35.58 5.45 -42.44
C ALA A 40 36.07 4.42 -43.49
N SER A 41 35.08 3.88 -44.22
CA SER A 41 35.14 3.34 -45.58
C SER A 41 35.59 1.89 -45.78
N SER A 42 34.66 1.03 -46.21
CA SER A 42 34.72 0.41 -47.54
C SER A 42 33.43 -0.36 -47.88
N PHE A 43 33.04 -0.24 -49.15
CA PHE A 43 31.87 -0.83 -49.82
C PHE A 43 31.99 -2.34 -50.08
N GLY A 44 30.83 -3.02 -50.14
CA GLY A 44 30.62 -4.37 -50.70
C GLY A 44 29.36 -4.97 -50.07
N ASP A 45 28.17 -4.74 -50.64
CA ASP A 45 27.51 -5.55 -51.69
C ASP A 45 27.31 -7.02 -51.29
N GLY A 46 26.05 -7.46 -51.27
CA GLY A 46 25.71 -8.89 -51.26
C GLY A 46 24.85 -9.39 -50.10
N THR A 47 23.53 -9.20 -50.27
CA THR A 47 22.50 -10.23 -50.01
C THR A 47 22.04 -10.48 -48.56
N PHE A 48 20.88 -9.88 -48.27
CA PHE A 48 19.90 -10.26 -47.27
C PHE A 48 19.64 -11.77 -47.22
N LEU A 49 20.07 -12.44 -46.16
CA LEU A 49 19.50 -13.70 -45.70
C LEU A 49 19.29 -13.58 -44.19
N TRP A 50 18.05 -13.82 -43.80
CA TRP A 50 17.54 -13.70 -42.45
C TRP A 50 18.08 -14.88 -41.65
N ASP A 51 19.23 -14.71 -41.01
CA ASP A 51 19.51 -15.47 -39.79
C ASP A 51 18.97 -14.60 -38.65
N GLU A 52 17.72 -14.91 -38.28
CA GLU A 52 17.16 -14.48 -37.02
C GLU A 52 18.05 -15.03 -35.91
N ASP A 53 18.89 -14.17 -35.35
CA ASP A 53 19.53 -14.43 -34.07
C ASP A 53 18.41 -14.46 -33.03
N PRO A 54 18.05 -15.63 -32.47
CA PRO A 54 16.92 -15.73 -31.58
C PRO A 54 17.34 -15.15 -30.26
N LEU A 55 16.66 -14.09 -29.84
CA LEU A 55 16.57 -13.65 -28.45
C LEU A 55 17.92 -13.69 -27.71
N SER A 56 18.61 -12.55 -27.73
CA SER A 56 19.42 -12.15 -26.58
C SER A 56 18.46 -11.93 -25.39
N GLY A 57 17.87 -13.03 -24.91
CA GLY A 57 17.38 -13.10 -23.57
C GLY A 57 18.60 -12.83 -22.73
N TYR A 58 18.62 -11.67 -22.08
CA TYR A 58 19.38 -11.49 -20.86
C TYR A 58 18.97 -12.64 -19.95
N THR A 59 19.69 -13.76 -20.03
CA THR A 59 19.72 -14.74 -18.96
C THR A 59 20.48 -14.01 -17.87
N PRO A 60 19.83 -13.56 -16.78
CA PRO A 60 20.57 -12.98 -15.68
C PRO A 60 21.65 -13.98 -15.30
N SER A 61 22.87 -13.48 -15.11
CA SER A 61 24.00 -14.36 -14.86
C SER A 61 23.70 -15.22 -13.62
N CYS A 62 24.34 -16.38 -13.52
CA CYS A 62 24.21 -17.22 -12.31
C CYS A 62 24.62 -16.45 -11.04
N GLU A 63 25.39 -15.37 -11.17
CA GLU A 63 25.79 -14.48 -10.08
C GLU A 63 24.63 -13.54 -9.67
N ASP A 64 23.94 -12.93 -10.62
CA ASP A 64 22.81 -12.01 -10.34
C ASP A 64 21.69 -12.71 -9.57
N THR A 65 21.36 -13.94 -9.99
CA THR A 65 20.33 -14.76 -9.34
C THR A 65 20.70 -15.13 -7.90
N ARG A 66 21.97 -15.47 -7.64
CA ARG A 66 22.47 -15.76 -6.29
C ARG A 66 22.48 -14.53 -5.39
N ILE A 67 22.95 -13.38 -5.89
CA ILE A 67 22.97 -12.12 -5.13
C ILE A 67 21.56 -11.73 -4.71
N MET A 68 20.59 -11.93 -5.59
CA MET A 68 19.19 -11.61 -5.37
C MET A 68 18.53 -12.58 -4.37
N GLU A 69 18.84 -13.88 -4.44
CA GLU A 69 18.39 -14.89 -3.47
C GLU A 69 18.97 -14.64 -2.07
N ASP A 70 20.24 -14.23 -1.99
CA ASP A 70 20.88 -13.85 -0.73
C ASP A 70 20.22 -12.60 -0.11
N LYS A 71 19.82 -11.62 -0.92
CA LYS A 71 19.08 -10.43 -0.46
C LYS A 71 17.70 -10.80 0.07
N ILE A 72 16.94 -11.61 -0.67
CA ILE A 72 15.62 -12.09 -0.24
C ILE A 72 15.73 -12.88 1.07
N SER A 73 16.75 -13.72 1.21
CA SER A 73 17.01 -14.48 2.44
C SER A 73 17.27 -13.58 3.65
N ARG A 74 17.90 -12.40 3.46
CA ARG A 74 18.08 -11.40 4.53
C ARG A 74 16.76 -10.73 4.90
N ILE A 75 15.97 -10.33 3.90
CA ILE A 75 14.64 -9.74 4.09
C ILE A 75 13.72 -10.73 4.84
N GLU A 76 13.75 -12.01 4.48
CA GLU A 76 12.98 -13.04 5.15
C GLU A 76 13.38 -13.20 6.63
N LYS A 77 14.68 -13.20 6.95
CA LYS A 77 15.15 -13.25 8.35
C LYS A 77 14.64 -12.06 9.16
N GLN A 78 14.64 -10.87 8.56
CA GLN A 78 14.12 -9.67 9.20
C GLN A 78 12.61 -9.74 9.41
N LEU A 79 11.86 -10.25 8.44
CA LEU A 79 10.43 -10.53 8.60
C LEU A 79 10.20 -11.48 9.78
N GLN A 80 10.92 -12.61 9.84
CA GLN A 80 10.77 -13.58 10.92
C GLN A 80 11.09 -12.98 12.29
N TYR A 81 12.10 -12.11 12.37
CA TYR A 81 12.39 -11.36 13.58
C TYR A 81 11.20 -10.48 14.00
N LEU A 82 10.65 -9.66 13.10
CA LEU A 82 9.50 -8.79 13.40
C LEU A 82 8.26 -9.59 13.81
N LEU A 83 7.97 -10.70 13.12
CA LEU A 83 6.88 -11.59 13.48
C LEU A 83 7.08 -12.23 14.87
N SER A 84 8.30 -12.68 15.17
CA SER A 84 8.63 -13.25 16.47
C SER A 84 8.50 -12.23 17.60
N LYS A 85 8.82 -10.96 17.34
CA LYS A 85 8.63 -9.86 18.29
C LYS A 85 7.15 -9.54 18.52
N ALA A 86 6.34 -9.56 17.46
CA ALA A 86 4.89 -9.45 17.60
C ALA A 86 4.31 -10.58 18.47
N ASP A 87 4.80 -11.81 18.29
CA ASP A 87 4.40 -12.98 19.09
C ASP A 87 4.84 -12.86 20.56
N GLU A 88 6.03 -12.30 20.80
CA GLU A 88 6.51 -11.99 22.15
C GLU A 88 5.55 -11.01 22.85
N PHE A 89 5.17 -9.90 22.20
CA PHE A 89 4.24 -8.93 22.76
C PHE A 89 2.86 -9.52 23.02
N GLN A 90 2.33 -10.32 22.10
CA GLN A 90 1.07 -11.03 22.28
C GLN A 90 1.13 -11.98 23.49
N THR A 91 2.23 -12.72 23.63
CA THR A 91 2.42 -13.67 24.73
C THR A 91 2.54 -12.93 26.08
N GLN A 92 3.34 -11.86 26.12
CA GLN A 92 3.48 -11.00 27.30
C GLN A 92 2.13 -10.43 27.73
N LEU A 93 1.31 -9.95 26.81
CA LEU A 93 -0.03 -9.42 27.07
C LEU A 93 -0.96 -10.47 27.69
N VAL A 94 -0.97 -11.69 27.14
CA VAL A 94 -1.82 -12.78 27.65
C VAL A 94 -1.41 -13.18 29.07
N TRP A 95 -0.12 -13.24 29.37
CA TRP A 95 0.38 -13.57 30.71
C TRP A 95 0.26 -12.42 31.70
N SER A 96 0.37 -11.18 31.25
CA SER A 96 0.29 -9.99 32.10
C SER A 96 -1.14 -9.68 32.53
N ARG A 97 -2.17 -10.26 31.92
CA ARG A 97 -3.62 -10.04 32.21
C ARG A 97 -3.99 -9.96 33.69
N ASN A 98 -3.30 -10.70 34.57
CA ASN A 98 -3.55 -10.71 36.02
C ASN A 98 -2.76 -9.65 36.83
N CYS A 99 -1.84 -8.93 36.19
CA CYS A 99 -0.88 -8.01 36.83
C CYS A 99 -0.85 -6.61 36.21
N VAL A 100 -1.61 -6.30 35.14
CA VAL A 100 -1.44 -5.03 34.41
C VAL A 100 -2.07 -3.84 35.13
N GLN A 101 -1.25 -3.15 35.92
CA GLN A 101 -1.32 -1.70 36.10
C GLN A 101 -0.13 -1.01 35.40
N ASP A 102 0.57 -1.69 34.49
CA ASP A 102 1.80 -1.18 33.93
C ASP A 102 1.50 -0.18 32.80
N TYR A 103 1.61 1.11 33.14
CA TYR A 103 1.34 2.26 32.28
C TYR A 103 2.22 2.31 31.00
N GLY A 104 3.20 1.42 30.84
CA GLY A 104 4.06 1.35 29.67
C GLY A 104 3.46 0.67 28.43
N PHE A 105 2.48 -0.24 28.59
CA PHE A 105 2.01 -1.08 27.48
C PHE A 105 1.35 -0.30 26.34
N GLY A 106 0.68 0.82 26.64
CA GLY A 106 0.01 1.63 25.62
C GLY A 106 0.97 2.21 24.56
N ASN A 107 2.22 2.50 24.93
CA ASN A 107 3.21 3.08 24.02
C ASN A 107 3.96 2.03 23.19
N ILE A 108 3.95 0.75 23.63
CA ILE A 108 4.72 -0.32 22.96
C ILE A 108 4.24 -0.50 21.52
N ILE A 109 2.92 -0.48 21.30
CA ILE A 109 2.34 -0.73 19.99
C ILE A 109 2.65 0.39 18.98
N PRO A 110 2.39 1.68 19.27
CA PRO A 110 2.81 2.76 18.38
C PRO A 110 4.30 2.70 18.01
N MET A 111 5.19 2.51 19.01
CA MET A 111 6.64 2.44 18.77
C MET A 111 7.02 1.23 17.90
N PHE A 112 6.38 0.09 18.10
CA PHE A 112 6.65 -1.10 17.29
C PHE A 112 6.14 -0.95 15.85
N LEU A 113 4.98 -0.31 15.65
CA LEU A 113 4.47 0.01 14.33
C LEU A 113 5.40 0.97 13.59
N GLU A 114 5.90 2.01 14.26
CA GLU A 114 6.90 2.93 13.71
C GLU A 114 8.19 2.20 13.31
N THR A 115 8.66 1.27 14.15
CA THR A 115 9.83 0.42 13.85
C THR A 115 9.63 -0.42 12.60
N CYS A 116 8.40 -0.85 12.31
CA CYS A 116 8.10 -1.64 11.12
C CYS A 116 8.02 -0.80 9.82
N GLN A 117 7.84 0.53 9.91
CA GLN A 117 7.61 1.37 8.72
C GLN A 117 8.75 1.35 7.69
N PRO A 118 10.04 1.41 8.08
CA PRO A 118 11.13 1.33 7.11
C PRO A 118 11.18 -0.02 6.41
N PHE A 119 10.87 -1.11 7.13
CA PHE A 119 10.81 -2.45 6.53
C PHE A 119 9.67 -2.57 5.51
N PHE A 120 8.48 -2.06 5.83
CA PHE A 120 7.39 -1.97 4.84
C PHE A 120 7.78 -1.12 3.63
N SER A 121 8.42 0.02 3.86
CA SER A 121 8.87 0.89 2.78
C SER A 121 9.89 0.21 1.88
N LEU A 122 10.85 -0.53 2.43
CA LEU A 122 11.78 -1.38 1.69
C LEU A 122 11.03 -2.39 0.82
N LEU A 123 10.07 -3.13 1.39
CA LEU A 123 9.29 -4.13 0.65
C LEU A 123 8.48 -3.52 -0.51
N GLU A 124 7.70 -2.47 -0.23
CA GLU A 124 6.82 -1.86 -1.23
C GLU A 124 7.61 -1.11 -2.31
N SER A 125 8.66 -0.37 -1.94
CA SER A 125 9.50 0.36 -2.89
C SER A 125 10.30 -0.61 -3.77
N THR A 126 10.91 -1.65 -3.19
CA THR A 126 11.61 -2.68 -3.96
C THR A 126 10.62 -3.39 -4.89
N ALA A 127 9.43 -3.77 -4.42
CA ALA A 127 8.47 -4.49 -5.24
C ALA A 127 7.84 -3.65 -6.37
N ARG A 128 7.67 -2.35 -6.16
CA ARG A 128 6.78 -1.52 -7.01
C ARG A 128 7.46 -0.38 -7.73
N ASN A 129 8.64 0.08 -7.29
CA ASN A 129 9.23 1.25 -7.90
C ASN A 129 9.49 0.99 -9.39
N SER A 130 8.93 1.85 -10.24
CA SER A 130 9.31 1.89 -11.65
C SER A 130 10.43 2.90 -11.82
N ASN A 131 11.56 2.44 -12.35
CA ASN A 131 12.60 3.32 -12.86
C ASN A 131 12.70 3.07 -14.37
N PRO A 132 12.53 4.09 -15.24
CA PRO A 132 12.70 3.91 -16.69
C PRO A 132 14.09 3.37 -17.07
N PHE A 133 15.09 3.53 -16.21
CA PHE A 133 16.47 3.06 -16.43
C PHE A 133 16.76 1.68 -15.84
N CYS A 134 15.86 1.09 -15.05
CA CYS A 134 16.08 -0.21 -14.42
C CYS A 134 15.09 -1.25 -15.01
N PRO A 135 15.54 -2.44 -15.41
CA PRO A 135 14.63 -3.48 -15.86
C PRO A 135 13.64 -3.84 -14.74
N PRO A 136 12.36 -4.10 -15.07
CA PRO A 136 11.39 -4.49 -14.06
C PRO A 136 11.87 -5.75 -13.33
N GLN A 137 11.72 -5.77 -12.01
CA GLN A 137 12.08 -6.93 -11.20
C GLN A 137 11.37 -8.19 -11.69
N SER A 138 12.01 -9.35 -11.50
CA SER A 138 11.35 -10.62 -11.84
C SER A 138 10.03 -10.75 -11.08
N SER A 139 8.99 -11.19 -11.78
CA SER A 139 7.62 -11.28 -11.24
C SER A 139 7.55 -12.10 -9.95
N ASN A 140 8.40 -13.13 -9.81
CA ASN A 140 8.47 -13.99 -8.63
C ASN A 140 8.92 -13.22 -7.38
N ILE A 141 9.91 -12.32 -7.52
CA ILE A 141 10.48 -11.60 -6.39
C ILE A 141 9.53 -10.53 -5.91
N ARG A 142 8.94 -9.78 -6.85
CA ARG A 142 7.86 -8.85 -6.56
C ARG A 142 6.76 -9.54 -5.74
N MET A 143 6.31 -10.71 -6.19
CA MET A 143 5.28 -11.48 -5.48
C MET A 143 5.71 -11.90 -4.07
N GLN A 144 6.96 -12.34 -3.88
CA GLN A 144 7.48 -12.72 -2.56
C GLN A 144 7.55 -11.53 -1.59
N LEU A 145 8.06 -10.38 -2.04
CA LEU A 145 8.16 -9.18 -1.21
C LEU A 145 6.77 -8.68 -0.78
N LEU A 146 5.80 -8.70 -1.70
CA LEU A 146 4.41 -8.35 -1.40
C LEU A 146 3.76 -9.37 -0.45
N GLN A 147 4.07 -10.66 -0.58
CA GLN A 147 3.64 -11.67 0.40
C GLN A 147 4.19 -11.40 1.80
N PHE A 148 5.47 -11.01 1.91
CA PHE A 148 6.07 -10.62 3.20
C PHE A 148 5.37 -9.39 3.79
N SER A 149 5.06 -8.39 2.97
CA SER A 149 4.30 -7.20 3.37
C SER A 149 2.93 -7.60 3.92
N GLN A 150 2.19 -8.43 3.19
CA GLN A 150 0.88 -8.91 3.61
C GLN A 150 0.94 -9.72 4.92
N GLN A 151 1.93 -10.59 5.07
CA GLN A 151 2.11 -11.42 6.27
C GLN A 151 2.35 -10.56 7.52
N LEU A 152 3.27 -9.58 7.43
CA LEU A 152 3.53 -8.67 8.52
C LEU A 152 2.31 -7.79 8.82
N CYS A 153 1.67 -7.23 7.80
CA CYS A 153 0.48 -6.41 7.92
C CYS A 153 -0.63 -7.13 8.69
N SER A 154 -0.95 -8.38 8.32
CA SER A 154 -1.98 -9.17 9.01
C SER A 154 -1.61 -9.48 10.46
N ARG A 155 -0.33 -9.73 10.77
CA ARG A 155 0.11 -9.97 12.15
C ARG A 155 0.02 -8.71 13.01
N LEU A 156 0.43 -7.57 12.48
CA LEU A 156 0.34 -6.28 13.19
C LEU A 156 -1.11 -5.89 13.44
N GLU A 157 -1.99 -6.10 12.46
CA GLU A 157 -3.43 -5.88 12.62
C GLU A 157 -4.00 -6.69 13.79
N GLN A 158 -3.71 -8.00 13.84
CA GLN A 158 -4.14 -8.87 14.94
C GLN A 158 -3.59 -8.41 16.30
N LEU A 159 -2.32 -8.00 16.33
CA LEU A 159 -1.67 -7.50 17.53
C LEU A 159 -2.35 -6.23 18.04
N VAL A 160 -2.60 -5.25 17.17
CA VAL A 160 -3.27 -3.99 17.53
C VAL A 160 -4.69 -4.25 18.04
N LEU A 161 -5.46 -5.09 17.34
CA LEU A 161 -6.81 -5.47 17.76
C LEU A 161 -6.82 -6.15 19.12
N LEU A 162 -5.83 -7.02 19.39
CA LEU A 162 -5.69 -7.66 20.68
C LEU A 162 -5.44 -6.63 21.79
N PHE A 163 -4.48 -5.71 21.60
CA PHE A 163 -4.20 -4.64 22.57
C PHE A 163 -5.42 -3.73 22.81
N ALA A 164 -6.14 -3.36 21.75
CA ALA A 164 -7.36 -2.58 21.84
C ALA A 164 -8.46 -3.31 22.64
N SER A 165 -8.56 -4.64 22.51
CA SER A 165 -9.54 -5.45 23.27
C SER A 165 -9.32 -5.42 24.79
N PHE A 166 -8.09 -5.13 25.23
CA PHE A 166 -7.74 -4.92 26.63
C PHE A 166 -7.71 -3.43 27.02
N SER A 167 -8.16 -2.53 26.14
CA SER A 167 -8.17 -1.08 26.32
C SER A 167 -6.79 -0.46 26.54
N PHE A 168 -5.72 -1.06 26.00
CA PHE A 168 -4.38 -0.47 26.02
C PHE A 168 -4.18 0.60 24.96
N CYS A 169 -4.98 0.58 23.90
CA CYS A 169 -5.00 1.61 22.87
C CYS A 169 -6.44 1.87 22.39
N SER A 170 -6.66 3.08 21.88
CA SER A 170 -7.90 3.48 21.22
C SER A 170 -7.79 3.24 19.71
N LEU A 171 -8.89 2.84 19.07
CA LEU A 171 -9.00 2.74 17.60
C LEU A 171 -9.90 3.85 17.02
N GLU A 172 -10.38 4.77 17.85
CA GLU A 172 -11.27 5.86 17.46
C GLU A 172 -10.49 7.00 16.81
N GLU A 173 -10.78 7.34 15.54
CA GLU A 173 -10.06 8.42 14.84
C GLU A 173 -10.23 9.81 15.45
N SER A 174 -11.29 10.00 16.25
CA SER A 174 -11.49 11.25 16.99
C SER A 174 -10.48 11.43 18.13
N ASP A 175 -9.83 10.35 18.58
CA ASP A 175 -8.78 10.37 19.58
C ASP A 175 -7.41 10.59 18.91
N PRO A 176 -6.69 11.69 19.23
CA PRO A 176 -5.37 11.96 18.67
C PRO A 176 -4.30 10.95 19.07
N LEU A 177 -4.54 10.14 20.11
CA LEU A 177 -3.65 9.06 20.55
C LEU A 177 -4.08 7.69 20.01
N SER A 178 -5.05 7.64 19.09
CA SER A 178 -5.53 6.40 18.53
C SER A 178 -4.51 5.72 17.60
N VAL A 179 -4.59 4.40 17.56
CA VAL A 179 -3.85 3.53 16.65
C VAL A 179 -4.83 2.90 15.66
N SER A 180 -5.70 3.73 15.09
CA SER A 180 -6.75 3.31 14.14
C SER A 180 -6.19 2.74 12.84
N HIS A 181 -5.01 3.22 12.44
CA HIS A 181 -4.31 2.81 11.23
C HIS A 181 -2.80 2.90 11.40
N PHE A 182 -2.06 2.23 10.51
CA PHE A 182 -0.61 2.30 10.42
C PHE A 182 -0.14 2.32 8.97
N SER A 183 1.07 2.85 8.75
CA SER A 183 1.72 2.84 7.44
C SER A 183 2.19 1.43 7.10
N ILE A 184 1.86 0.98 5.88
CA ILE A 184 2.33 -0.29 5.31
C ILE A 184 3.24 -0.04 4.11
N GLY A 185 3.98 1.08 4.13
CA GLY A 185 5.03 1.38 3.19
C GLY A 185 4.67 2.45 2.18
N GLN A 186 5.60 2.70 1.28
CA GLN A 186 5.48 3.69 0.22
C GLN A 186 6.24 3.21 -1.02
N CYS A 187 5.80 3.67 -2.19
CA CYS A 187 6.47 3.40 -3.45
C CYS A 187 6.39 4.63 -4.37
N GLN A 188 7.30 4.68 -5.34
CA GLN A 188 7.38 5.70 -6.38
C GLN A 188 7.13 5.03 -7.73
N ILE A 189 6.08 5.43 -8.44
CA ILE A 189 5.74 4.90 -9.75
C ILE A 189 5.58 6.10 -10.68
N ASP A 190 6.45 6.17 -11.68
CA ASP A 190 6.53 7.30 -12.61
C ASP A 190 6.67 8.62 -11.83
N ASN A 191 5.79 9.59 -12.06
CA ASN A 191 5.73 10.87 -11.33
C ASN A 191 4.94 10.81 -10.01
N MET A 192 4.45 9.63 -9.59
CA MET A 192 3.61 9.48 -8.40
C MET A 192 4.36 8.87 -7.22
N LYS A 193 4.33 9.54 -6.08
CA LYS A 193 4.67 8.96 -4.78
C LYS A 193 3.39 8.48 -4.10
N VAL A 194 3.35 7.20 -3.74
CA VAL A 194 2.19 6.57 -3.11
C VAL A 194 2.55 6.10 -1.71
N SER A 195 1.93 6.70 -0.69
CA SER A 195 2.04 6.26 0.70
C SER A 195 0.82 5.44 1.10
N ILE A 196 1.03 4.28 1.70
CA ILE A 196 0.00 3.26 1.89
C ILE A 196 -0.30 3.08 3.39
N PHE A 197 -1.57 3.11 3.76
CA PHE A 197 -2.01 2.96 5.15
C PHE A 197 -3.11 1.89 5.25
N ARG A 198 -3.03 1.08 6.32
CA ARG A 198 -4.01 0.05 6.65
C ARG A 198 -4.75 0.43 7.92
N TYR A 199 -6.08 0.38 7.89
CA TYR A 199 -6.90 0.51 9.09
C TYR A 199 -7.02 -0.84 9.80
N CYS A 200 -6.91 -0.83 11.13
CA CYS A 200 -6.87 -2.03 11.96
C CYS A 200 -8.20 -2.81 11.92
N CYS A 201 -9.31 -2.12 11.69
CA CYS A 201 -10.63 -2.70 11.43
C CYS A 201 -11.38 -1.81 10.43
N PRO A 202 -12.50 -2.27 9.83
CA PRO A 202 -13.38 -1.39 9.07
C PRO A 202 -13.84 -0.21 9.93
N THR A 203 -13.37 0.99 9.59
CA THR A 203 -13.64 2.23 10.33
C THR A 203 -14.65 3.06 9.55
N PRO A 204 -15.61 3.77 10.18
CA PRO A 204 -16.51 4.67 9.45
C PRO A 204 -15.75 5.61 8.50
N PHE A 205 -16.23 5.74 7.26
CA PHE A 205 -15.57 6.57 6.26
C PHE A 205 -15.46 8.04 6.70
N LEU A 206 -16.51 8.56 7.34
CA LEU A 206 -16.54 9.87 7.98
C LEU A 206 -16.64 9.71 9.50
N ALA A 207 -15.81 10.44 10.24
CA ALA A 207 -15.77 10.36 11.71
C ALA A 207 -17.07 10.83 12.38
N SER A 208 -17.85 11.71 11.73
CA SER A 208 -19.04 12.35 12.30
C SER A 208 -20.37 11.93 11.66
N SER A 209 -20.35 11.13 10.60
CA SER A 209 -21.57 10.73 9.89
C SER A 209 -21.55 9.27 9.44
N LEU A 210 -22.67 8.59 9.68
CA LEU A 210 -22.89 7.22 9.28
C LEU A 210 -23.36 7.20 7.82
N THR A 211 -22.42 7.04 6.89
CA THR A 211 -22.72 6.89 5.47
C THR A 211 -23.07 5.46 5.07
N GLY A 212 -22.88 4.49 5.98
CA GLY A 212 -22.90 3.05 5.67
C GLY A 212 -21.61 2.55 5.01
N LEU A 213 -20.66 3.44 4.73
CA LEU A 213 -19.37 3.13 4.13
C LEU A 213 -18.28 3.06 5.20
N TYR A 214 -17.48 2.00 5.15
CA TYR A 214 -16.38 1.77 6.08
C TYR A 214 -15.07 1.65 5.32
N LYS A 215 -14.05 2.42 5.71
CA LYS A 215 -12.71 2.38 5.12
C LYS A 215 -11.86 1.29 5.75
N ARG A 216 -10.99 0.73 4.93
CA ARG A 216 -10.06 -0.36 5.27
C ARG A 216 -8.62 -0.05 4.91
N MET A 217 -8.41 0.72 3.85
CA MET A 217 -7.09 1.23 3.45
C MET A 217 -7.20 2.68 3.00
N ARG A 218 -6.09 3.41 3.11
CA ARG A 218 -5.91 4.74 2.53
C ARG A 218 -4.62 4.77 1.73
N TRP A 219 -4.67 5.38 0.56
CA TRP A 219 -3.48 5.77 -0.20
C TRP A 219 -3.42 7.28 -0.31
N ASN A 220 -2.24 7.84 -0.02
CA ASN A 220 -1.93 9.23 -0.33
C ASN A 220 -1.09 9.23 -1.60
N VAL A 221 -1.60 9.88 -2.65
CA VAL A 221 -0.94 9.97 -3.96
C VAL A 221 -0.47 11.41 -4.14
N GLU A 222 0.84 11.60 -4.12
CA GLU A 222 1.51 12.88 -4.35
C GLU A 222 2.11 12.84 -5.75
N ARG A 223 1.80 13.83 -6.59
CA ARG A 223 2.34 13.94 -7.96
C ARG A 223 3.49 14.93 -7.97
N GLU A 224 4.63 14.50 -8.50
CA GLU A 224 5.79 15.37 -8.70
C GLU A 224 5.49 16.36 -9.83
N ILE A 225 5.57 17.65 -9.50
CA ILE A 225 5.53 18.74 -10.46
C ILE A 225 6.98 19.11 -10.75
N GLU A 226 7.36 19.15 -12.03
CA GLU A 226 8.61 19.76 -12.48
C GLU A 226 8.60 21.26 -12.08
N GLY A 227 9.23 21.59 -10.96
CA GLY A 227 9.49 22.97 -10.57
C GLY A 227 10.69 23.52 -11.35
N GLU A 228 10.72 24.84 -11.61
CA GLU A 228 11.87 25.52 -12.24
C GLU A 228 13.15 25.55 -11.36
N GLY A 229 13.23 24.78 -10.28
CA GLY A 229 14.37 24.71 -9.36
C GLY A 229 14.73 23.28 -8.96
N ASP A 230 15.94 23.09 -8.42
CA ASP A 230 16.56 21.80 -8.03
C ASP A 230 15.86 21.07 -6.85
N GLY A 231 14.57 21.35 -6.62
CA GLY A 231 13.75 20.74 -5.58
C GLY A 231 12.48 20.15 -6.18
N LYS A 232 12.25 18.87 -5.89
CA LYS A 232 10.98 18.20 -6.21
C LYS A 232 9.83 18.90 -5.47
N THR A 233 8.94 19.55 -6.20
CA THR A 233 7.70 20.10 -5.65
C THR A 233 6.57 19.12 -5.88
N TYR A 234 5.84 18.76 -4.81
CA TYR A 234 4.67 17.90 -4.92
C TYR A 234 3.39 18.75 -4.99
N ASP A 235 2.44 18.33 -5.83
CA ASP A 235 1.08 18.85 -5.81
C ASP A 235 0.35 18.47 -4.50
N SER A 236 -0.83 19.04 -4.28
CA SER A 236 -1.77 18.61 -3.24
C SER A 236 -2.03 17.11 -3.34
N ALA A 237 -1.84 16.39 -2.22
CA ALA A 237 -2.01 14.95 -2.17
C ALA A 237 -3.46 14.54 -2.46
N GLU A 238 -3.65 13.64 -3.42
CA GLU A 238 -4.93 13.00 -3.67
C GLU A 238 -5.11 11.80 -2.72
N PHE A 239 -6.26 11.72 -2.06
CA PHE A 239 -6.55 10.63 -1.12
C PHE A 239 -7.49 9.60 -1.76
N TYR A 240 -7.08 8.34 -1.70
CA TYR A 240 -7.87 7.21 -2.16
C TYR A 240 -8.13 6.25 -1.00
N PHE A 241 -9.26 5.56 -1.05
CA PHE A 241 -9.70 4.66 0.01
C PHE A 241 -10.21 3.34 -0.55
N LEU A 242 -9.88 2.25 0.13
CA LEU A 242 -10.58 0.98 0.00
C LEU A 242 -11.71 1.01 1.02
N CYS A 243 -12.94 0.89 0.54
CA CYS A 243 -14.11 0.90 1.39
C CYS A 243 -14.97 -0.35 1.18
N CYS A 244 -15.75 -0.69 2.20
CA CYS A 244 -16.82 -1.65 2.11
C CYS A 244 -18.16 -1.05 2.56
N GLU A 245 -19.24 -1.55 1.98
CA GLU A 245 -20.62 -1.27 2.39
C GLU A 245 -21.42 -2.57 2.42
N ASP A 246 -22.39 -2.66 3.33
CA ASP A 246 -23.27 -3.81 3.46
C ASP A 246 -24.55 -3.54 2.65
N VAL A 247 -24.75 -4.29 1.56
CA VAL A 247 -25.91 -4.19 0.68
C VAL A 247 -26.91 -5.28 1.04
N ILE A 248 -28.13 -4.87 1.35
CA ILE A 248 -29.25 -5.80 1.57
C ILE A 248 -29.81 -6.15 0.20
N GLU A 249 -29.61 -7.39 -0.25
CA GLU A 249 -30.32 -7.92 -1.41
C GLU A 249 -31.79 -8.05 -1.00
N ALA A 250 -32.65 -7.15 -1.49
CA ALA A 250 -34.09 -7.38 -1.40
C ALA A 250 -34.36 -8.69 -2.15
N ALA A 251 -34.99 -9.66 -1.49
CA ALA A 251 -35.48 -10.84 -2.17
C ALA A 251 -36.34 -10.34 -3.34
N ASP A 252 -35.88 -10.54 -4.58
CA ASP A 252 -36.65 -10.18 -5.75
C ASP A 252 -38.06 -10.77 -5.57
N ASP A 253 -39.07 -9.92 -5.61
CA ASP A 253 -40.48 -10.28 -5.74
C ASP A 253 -40.69 -10.98 -7.09
N GLN A 254 -40.05 -12.13 -7.32
CA GLN A 254 -40.45 -13.09 -8.36
C GLN A 254 -41.59 -13.94 -7.81
N ASN A 255 -42.69 -13.27 -7.50
CA ASN A 255 -44.01 -13.86 -7.35
C ASN A 255 -44.99 -13.18 -8.33
N GLU A 256 -44.54 -12.93 -9.56
CA GLU A 256 -45.46 -12.96 -10.69
C GLU A 256 -45.54 -14.41 -11.16
N ASP A 257 -46.75 -14.97 -11.07
CA ASP A 257 -47.16 -16.32 -11.48
C ASP A 257 -46.85 -17.48 -10.52
N ARG A 258 -47.70 -17.64 -9.49
CA ARG A 258 -48.45 -18.90 -9.27
C ARG A 258 -49.48 -18.77 -8.16
N SER A 259 -50.74 -18.79 -8.57
CA SER A 259 -51.87 -19.20 -7.73
C SER A 259 -51.65 -20.63 -7.23
N SER A 260 -51.31 -20.79 -5.96
CA SER A 260 -51.50 -22.07 -5.24
C SER A 260 -51.60 -21.79 -3.75
N GLU A 261 -52.84 -21.91 -3.27
CA GLU A 261 -53.19 -22.01 -1.86
C GLU A 261 -52.37 -23.12 -1.21
N GLY A 262 -51.50 -22.78 -0.27
CA GLY A 262 -50.63 -23.74 0.40
C GLY A 262 -49.96 -23.11 1.62
N GLU A 263 -50.62 -23.30 2.76
CA GLU A 263 -50.07 -23.42 4.11
C GLU A 263 -48.78 -22.65 4.44
N SER A 264 -48.95 -21.62 5.28
CA SER A 264 -47.94 -20.79 5.91
C SER A 264 -46.82 -21.62 6.57
N THR A 265 -45.76 -21.90 5.83
CA THR A 265 -44.44 -21.99 6.42
C THR A 265 -43.89 -20.58 6.47
N GLU A 266 -43.66 -20.07 7.69
CA GLU A 266 -42.80 -18.92 7.96
C GLU A 266 -41.41 -19.24 7.41
N THR A 267 -41.22 -19.10 6.11
CA THR A 267 -39.89 -19.02 5.52
C THR A 267 -39.40 -17.65 5.88
N ASP A 268 -38.65 -17.61 6.98
CA ASP A 268 -37.75 -16.52 7.34
C ASP A 268 -36.89 -16.24 6.10
N SER A 269 -37.35 -15.33 5.25
CA SER A 269 -36.58 -14.83 4.12
C SER A 269 -35.52 -13.92 4.74
N GLU A 270 -34.51 -14.54 5.36
CA GLU A 270 -33.31 -13.87 5.85
C GLU A 270 -32.78 -13.06 4.68
N SER A 271 -32.92 -11.73 4.77
CA SER A 271 -32.39 -10.84 3.77
C SER A 271 -30.88 -11.04 3.74
N LYS A 272 -30.37 -11.54 2.61
CA LYS A 272 -28.96 -11.83 2.46
C LYS A 272 -28.22 -10.49 2.40
N VAL A 273 -27.44 -10.21 3.44
CA VAL A 273 -26.55 -9.04 3.48
C VAL A 273 -25.25 -9.43 2.80
N SER A 274 -24.96 -8.79 1.68
CA SER A 274 -23.73 -8.96 0.92
C SER A 274 -22.82 -7.73 1.14
N ARG A 275 -21.60 -7.96 1.63
CA ARG A 275 -20.60 -6.89 1.78
C ARG A 275 -19.88 -6.66 0.46
N ILE A 276 -19.94 -5.45 -0.08
CA ILE A 276 -19.29 -5.06 -1.34
C ILE A 276 -18.07 -4.20 -1.04
N TRP A 277 -16.96 -4.50 -1.71
CA TRP A 277 -15.70 -3.76 -1.64
C TRP A 277 -15.48 -2.91 -2.88
N SER A 278 -15.05 -1.67 -2.68
CA SER A 278 -14.76 -0.72 -3.76
C SER A 278 -13.54 0.13 -3.43
N ILE A 279 -12.89 0.67 -4.48
CA ILE A 279 -11.86 1.70 -4.35
C ILE A 279 -12.43 3.01 -4.88
N GLY A 280 -12.21 4.11 -4.15
CA GLY A 280 -12.73 5.43 -4.51
C GLY A 280 -11.82 6.55 -4.06
N ARG A 281 -11.98 7.71 -4.69
CA ARG A 281 -11.26 8.94 -4.36
C ARG A 281 -12.07 9.75 -3.34
N TRP A 282 -11.38 10.32 -2.37
CA TRP A 282 -11.92 11.37 -1.53
C TRP A 282 -12.04 12.66 -2.31
N VAL A 283 -13.23 13.26 -2.31
CA VAL A 283 -13.47 14.58 -2.88
C VAL A 283 -13.93 15.50 -1.76
N GLN A 284 -13.06 16.42 -1.34
CA GLN A 284 -13.41 17.40 -0.31
C GLN A 284 -14.58 18.26 -0.78
N THR A 285 -15.56 18.44 0.11
CA THR A 285 -16.75 19.28 -0.12
C THR A 285 -16.84 20.44 0.87
N TYR A 286 -16.30 20.27 2.08
CA TYR A 286 -16.22 21.34 3.08
C TYR A 286 -14.93 21.20 3.91
N PRO A 287 -14.14 22.25 4.13
CA PRO A 287 -14.24 23.58 3.51
C PRO A 287 -14.18 23.48 1.98
N ASP A 288 -14.82 24.39 1.25
CA ASP A 288 -14.74 24.36 -0.22
C ASP A 288 -13.30 24.65 -0.66
N PRO A 289 -12.63 23.72 -1.37
CA PRO A 289 -11.26 23.94 -1.83
C PRO A 289 -11.12 25.07 -2.83
N ASN A 290 -12.21 25.51 -3.47
CA ASN A 290 -12.19 26.60 -4.47
C ASN A 290 -12.47 27.98 -3.86
N THR A 291 -12.75 28.04 -2.56
CA THR A 291 -13.09 29.26 -1.87
C THR A 291 -11.85 29.85 -1.21
N GLU A 292 -11.57 31.14 -1.48
CA GLU A 292 -10.47 31.90 -0.86
C GLU A 292 -10.78 32.32 0.60
N ASP A 293 -12.01 32.10 1.07
CA ASP A 293 -12.43 32.42 2.43
C ASP A 293 -11.80 31.46 3.45
N ILE A 294 -10.77 31.96 4.13
CA ILE A 294 -10.06 31.23 5.19
C ILE A 294 -10.91 31.00 6.44
N ILE A 295 -12.03 31.70 6.61
CA ILE A 295 -12.86 31.58 7.83
C ILE A 295 -13.44 30.16 7.94
N ASP A 296 -13.96 29.60 6.84
CA ASP A 296 -14.44 28.22 6.84
C ASP A 296 -13.33 27.23 7.17
N TRP A 297 -12.11 27.45 6.66
CA TRP A 297 -10.95 26.62 6.99
C TRP A 297 -10.56 26.68 8.47
N VAL A 298 -10.64 27.85 9.10
CA VAL A 298 -10.29 28.03 10.51
C VAL A 298 -11.38 27.49 11.44
N LEU A 299 -12.65 27.62 11.06
CA LEU A 299 -13.78 27.16 11.87
C LEU A 299 -14.11 25.68 11.67
N CYS A 300 -13.62 25.06 10.60
CA CYS A 300 -13.84 23.65 10.32
C CYS A 300 -13.11 22.77 11.33
N SER A 301 -13.88 22.05 12.15
CA SER A 301 -13.35 21.06 13.10
C SER A 301 -12.98 19.74 12.43
N LEU A 302 -13.74 19.34 11.40
CA LEU A 302 -13.52 18.12 10.62
C LEU A 302 -13.92 18.38 9.16
N PRO A 303 -13.01 18.17 8.18
CA PRO A 303 -13.37 18.31 6.78
C PRO A 303 -14.40 17.27 6.37
N CYS A 304 -15.35 17.68 5.53
CA CYS A 304 -16.32 16.81 4.89
C CYS A 304 -15.90 16.54 3.44
N GLY A 305 -16.30 15.38 2.95
CA GLY A 305 -16.05 14.99 1.58
C GLY A 305 -16.91 13.81 1.17
N GLN A 306 -16.85 13.53 -0.12
CA GLN A 306 -17.60 12.47 -0.76
C GLN A 306 -16.65 11.36 -1.20
N TYR A 307 -17.17 10.14 -1.18
CA TYR A 307 -16.51 8.99 -1.78
C TYR A 307 -16.91 8.88 -3.24
N LYS A 308 -15.99 9.21 -4.15
CA LYS A 308 -16.18 9.00 -5.59
C LYS A 308 -15.60 7.64 -5.97
N GLN A 309 -16.46 6.63 -6.06
CA GLN A 309 -16.07 5.28 -6.47
C GLN A 309 -15.38 5.28 -7.84
N LEU A 310 -14.27 4.55 -7.94
CA LEU A 310 -13.47 4.34 -9.15
C LEU A 310 -13.61 2.90 -9.64
N LEU A 311 -13.54 1.94 -8.72
CA LEU A 311 -13.55 0.50 -9.01
C LEU A 311 -14.48 -0.21 -8.02
N CYS A 312 -15.23 -1.21 -8.52
CA CYS A 312 -15.91 -2.20 -7.70
C CYS A 312 -15.10 -3.50 -7.74
N LEU A 313 -14.75 -4.06 -6.57
CA LEU A 313 -13.93 -5.26 -6.45
C LEU A 313 -14.75 -6.53 -6.19
N GLY A 314 -16.00 -6.38 -5.73
CA GLY A 314 -16.90 -7.51 -5.45
C GLY A 314 -17.04 -7.81 -3.96
N ASN A 315 -17.36 -9.05 -3.62
CA ASN A 315 -17.80 -9.42 -2.27
C ASN A 315 -16.68 -9.90 -1.33
N GLU A 316 -15.49 -10.18 -1.87
CA GLU A 316 -14.35 -10.68 -1.11
C GLU A 316 -13.41 -9.52 -0.76
N GLU A 317 -12.96 -9.46 0.49
CA GLU A 317 -11.98 -8.45 0.91
C GLU A 317 -10.66 -8.69 0.16
N PRO A 318 -10.16 -7.73 -0.62
CA PRO A 318 -8.88 -7.87 -1.30
C PRO A 318 -7.73 -7.83 -0.29
N SER A 319 -6.63 -8.52 -0.60
CA SER A 319 -5.37 -8.31 0.11
C SER A 319 -4.87 -6.87 -0.06
N SER A 320 -4.03 -6.38 0.86
CA SER A 320 -3.46 -5.03 0.77
C SER A 320 -2.69 -4.83 -0.53
N CYS A 321 -1.97 -5.87 -0.98
CA CYS A 321 -1.19 -5.84 -2.21
C CYS A 321 -2.09 -5.82 -3.44
N THR A 322 -3.14 -6.65 -3.48
CA THR A 322 -4.11 -6.70 -4.58
C THR A 322 -4.87 -5.38 -4.70
N ALA A 323 -5.35 -4.84 -3.58
CA ALA A 323 -6.05 -3.56 -3.58
C ALA A 323 -5.16 -2.41 -4.09
N THR A 324 -3.88 -2.41 -3.69
CA THR A 324 -2.90 -1.44 -4.17
C THR A 324 -2.61 -1.62 -5.67
N ASP A 325 -2.43 -2.86 -6.15
CA ASP A 325 -2.26 -3.14 -7.59
C ASP A 325 -3.46 -2.64 -8.41
N CYS A 326 -4.70 -2.86 -7.93
CA CYS A 326 -5.91 -2.37 -8.58
C CYS A 326 -5.96 -0.84 -8.66
N LEU A 327 -5.62 -0.15 -7.57
CA LEU A 327 -5.55 1.32 -7.57
C LEU A 327 -4.52 1.82 -8.57
N LEU A 328 -3.29 1.30 -8.50
CA LEU A 328 -2.20 1.71 -9.38
C LEU A 328 -2.55 1.50 -10.85
N GLY A 329 -3.16 0.36 -11.20
CA GLY A 329 -3.64 0.10 -12.55
C GLY A 329 -4.68 1.13 -13.02
N ALA A 330 -5.59 1.56 -12.15
CA ALA A 330 -6.57 2.60 -12.46
C ALA A 330 -5.96 4.00 -12.58
N LEU A 331 -4.92 4.33 -11.80
CA LEU A 331 -4.22 5.61 -11.88
C LEU A 331 -3.41 5.72 -13.17
N LEU A 332 -2.60 4.70 -13.49
CA LEU A 332 -1.79 4.66 -14.71
C LEU A 332 -2.64 4.68 -15.98
N SER A 333 -3.82 4.05 -15.95
CA SER A 333 -4.78 4.12 -17.06
C SER A 333 -5.35 5.53 -17.26
N GLN A 334 -5.52 6.32 -16.19
CA GLN A 334 -5.98 7.71 -16.30
C GLN A 334 -4.88 8.63 -16.86
N GLU A 335 -3.62 8.40 -16.46
CA GLU A 335 -2.45 9.13 -16.98
C GLU A 335 -2.36 9.00 -18.50
N THR A 336 -2.43 7.77 -19.01
CA THR A 336 -2.30 7.49 -20.45
C THR A 336 -3.44 8.10 -21.27
N HIS A 337 -4.69 8.09 -20.78
CA HIS A 337 -5.81 8.76 -21.46
C HIS A 337 -5.73 10.30 -21.42
N GLY A 338 -5.13 10.86 -20.37
CA GLY A 338 -4.87 12.30 -20.26
C GLY A 338 -3.88 12.79 -21.30
N THR A 339 -2.79 12.05 -21.55
CA THR A 339 -1.74 12.44 -22.51
C THR A 339 -2.24 12.48 -23.96
N PHE A 340 -3.16 11.59 -24.36
CA PHE A 340 -3.77 11.62 -25.70
C PHE A 340 -4.75 12.78 -25.92
N SER A 341 -5.21 13.44 -24.85
CA SER A 341 -6.15 14.56 -24.96
C SER A 341 -5.46 15.91 -25.17
N ILE A 342 -4.14 16.00 -24.98
CA ILE A 342 -3.36 17.25 -25.14
C ILE A 342 -2.75 17.38 -26.55
N ILE A 343 -2.74 16.31 -27.36
CA ILE A 343 -2.32 16.37 -28.76
C ILE A 343 -3.57 16.56 -29.64
N LYS A 344 -4.10 17.79 -29.69
CA LYS A 344 -4.99 18.23 -30.77
C LYS A 344 -4.84 19.70 -31.09
#